data_AF-A0A1A8P0D9-F1
#
_entry.id   AF-A0A1A8P0D9-F1
#
_cell.length_a   1.000
_cell.length_b   1.000
_cell.length_c   1.000
_cell.angle_alpha   90.00
_cell.angle_beta   90.00
_cell.angle_gamma   90.00
#
_symmetry.space_group_name_H-M   'P 1'
#
loop_
_entity.id
_entity.type
_entity.pdbx_description
1 polymer ?
#
loop_
_entity_poly.entity_id
_entity_poly.type
_entity_poly.pdbx_seq_one_letter_code
_entity_poly.pdbx_strand_id
1 'polypeptide(L)'
;LRCQDQHPFDGTFSDLRFFDVVLQRAACMNACIDEKLGSQSVHKVSEDVVQDFHRRIPYNYLQLAYQKLQQPEKAAAAAHTYFQANPEHVEMGQDLEQYKDLQGVEENHFVDREARPHQFTFTKAVKFYDSGDYEGAAALFEDALVEYYKADVECRALCQGPQGFEGHDHLRYRYSLHELVSDHFTQVLHCEHECVRDLATRPGRLSPMENYLPLHYDYLQFAYFKVNRPEEALQCALTYCLFHEEEEFMTENVEFYREIVGHEGKPREEAAWYLRRHRQELELLLTGSTTMGVDFTEGNYWSNSGGRDDSNRIPSGTNGWMDYVPISEKKNASAVVSLQLREGGPLLYDGVKLVQNSLALNGTQRVLLDHVISEEECSNLRGLAHAVTMAGDGYRGRMSPHTPNEKFEGATVLKTLQYGYEGRVPMRSARLFYDTSERVRQIVESYFLLNSTLHFSYTHLVCRTAISGQQDHRNDLSHPIHADNCLLDPD
;
A
#
# COMPACT_ATOMS: atom_id res chain seq x y z
N LEU A 1 -16.71 -6.04 17.16
CA LEU A 1 -16.92 -7.15 18.13
C LEU A 1 -16.46 -6.67 19.51
N ARG A 2 -17.27 -6.76 20.57
CA ARG A 2 -16.96 -6.19 21.90
C ARG A 2 -16.40 -7.21 22.90
N CYS A 3 -15.79 -8.29 22.41
CA CYS A 3 -15.27 -9.37 23.27
C CYS A 3 -14.12 -8.91 24.16
N GLN A 4 -13.31 -7.95 23.71
CA GLN A 4 -12.25 -7.35 24.52
C GLN A 4 -12.81 -6.54 25.69
N ASP A 5 -13.92 -5.82 25.48
CA ASP A 5 -14.60 -5.02 26.51
C ASP A 5 -15.30 -5.91 27.55
N GLN A 6 -15.87 -7.05 27.12
CA GLN A 6 -16.55 -8.00 28.00
C GLN A 6 -15.56 -8.79 28.87
N HIS A 7 -14.36 -9.05 28.33
CA HIS A 7 -13.31 -9.80 29.01
C HIS A 7 -12.01 -8.97 29.00
N PRO A 8 -11.91 -7.90 29.78
CA PRO A 8 -10.71 -7.08 29.86
C PRO A 8 -9.61 -7.81 30.64
N PHE A 9 -8.35 -7.55 30.29
CA PHE A 9 -7.24 -7.91 31.17
C PHE A 9 -7.25 -6.97 32.37
N ASP A 10 -7.31 -7.51 33.58
CA ASP A 10 -7.26 -6.73 34.83
C ASP A 10 -5.83 -6.53 35.34
N GLY A 11 -5.67 -5.60 36.29
CA GLY A 11 -4.37 -5.28 36.90
C GLY A 11 -3.82 -6.32 37.88
N THR A 12 -4.57 -7.36 38.23
CA THR A 12 -4.12 -8.45 39.13
C THR A 12 -3.66 -9.65 38.32
N PHE A 13 -2.44 -9.52 37.79
CA PHE A 13 -1.89 -10.46 36.82
C PHE A 13 -1.55 -11.83 37.44
N SER A 14 -2.04 -12.90 36.81
CA SER A 14 -1.53 -14.27 36.97
C SER A 14 -1.69 -15.03 35.65
N ASP A 15 -0.80 -15.99 35.37
CA ASP A 15 -0.82 -16.75 34.11
C ASP A 15 -2.19 -17.41 33.87
N LEU A 16 -2.79 -18.01 34.90
CA LEU A 16 -4.10 -18.65 34.80
C LEU A 16 -5.20 -17.66 34.43
N ARG A 17 -5.14 -16.43 34.94
CA ARG A 17 -6.12 -15.39 34.64
C ARG A 17 -5.96 -14.85 33.23
N PHE A 18 -4.71 -14.71 32.76
CA PHE A 18 -4.44 -14.40 31.36
C PHE A 18 -5.04 -15.47 30.44
N PHE A 19 -4.79 -16.75 30.71
CA PHE A 19 -5.35 -17.85 29.91
C PHE A 19 -6.88 -17.88 29.95
N ASP A 20 -7.51 -17.66 31.10
CA ASP A 20 -8.97 -17.57 31.18
C ASP A 20 -9.50 -16.44 30.28
N VAL A 21 -8.96 -15.23 30.37
CA VAL A 21 -9.38 -14.10 29.52
C VAL A 21 -9.22 -14.43 28.03
N VAL A 22 -8.10 -15.04 27.63
CA VAL A 22 -7.87 -15.46 26.24
C VAL A 22 -8.91 -16.49 25.78
N LEU A 23 -9.20 -17.50 26.61
CA LEU A 23 -10.20 -18.52 26.30
C LEU A 23 -11.62 -17.94 26.21
N GLN A 24 -12.00 -17.04 27.13
CA GLN A 24 -13.30 -16.37 27.10
C GLN A 24 -13.45 -15.48 25.86
N ARG A 25 -12.40 -14.74 25.49
CA ARG A 25 -12.38 -13.94 24.25
C ARG A 25 -12.55 -14.82 23.02
N ALA A 26 -11.86 -15.95 22.94
CA ALA A 26 -12.00 -16.89 21.83
C ALA A 26 -13.42 -17.47 21.75
N ALA A 27 -14.02 -17.86 22.88
CA ALA A 27 -15.40 -18.34 22.93
C ALA A 27 -16.40 -17.26 22.51
N CYS A 28 -16.23 -16.03 22.99
CA CYS A 28 -17.05 -14.88 22.60
C CYS A 28 -16.97 -14.60 21.09
N MET A 29 -15.76 -14.63 20.51
CA MET A 29 -15.56 -14.42 19.08
C MET A 29 -16.26 -15.48 18.24
N ASN A 30 -16.12 -16.76 18.60
CA ASN A 30 -16.82 -17.86 17.92
C ASN A 30 -18.33 -17.69 17.99
N ALA A 31 -18.88 -17.39 19.19
CA ALA A 31 -20.31 -17.17 19.36
C ALA A 31 -20.81 -15.97 18.52
N CYS A 32 -20.06 -14.87 18.49
CA CYS A 32 -20.43 -13.70 17.69
C CYS A 32 -20.41 -14.00 16.19
N ILE A 33 -19.38 -14.71 15.71
CA ILE A 33 -19.27 -15.07 14.30
C ILE A 33 -20.40 -16.01 13.91
N ASP A 34 -20.65 -17.06 14.70
CA ASP A 34 -21.73 -18.02 14.43
C ASP A 34 -23.11 -17.34 14.45
N GLU A 35 -23.35 -16.39 15.36
CA GLU A 35 -24.62 -15.65 15.43
C GLU A 35 -24.81 -14.71 14.22
N LYS A 36 -23.76 -14.00 13.79
CA LYS A 36 -23.88 -12.95 12.77
C LYS A 36 -23.68 -13.45 11.34
N LEU A 37 -22.74 -14.38 11.15
CA LEU A 37 -22.32 -14.87 9.83
C LEU A 37 -22.77 -16.32 9.58
N GLY A 38 -23.23 -17.02 10.62
CA GLY A 38 -23.54 -18.44 10.55
C GLY A 38 -22.32 -19.32 10.80
N SER A 39 -22.54 -20.64 10.80
CA SER A 39 -21.47 -21.62 11.03
C SER A 39 -20.34 -21.43 10.03
N GLN A 40 -19.12 -21.29 10.54
CA GLN A 40 -17.94 -21.11 9.68
C GLN A 40 -17.79 -22.27 8.69
N SER A 41 -17.61 -21.92 7.41
CA SER A 41 -17.27 -22.88 6.37
C SER A 41 -15.90 -23.49 6.63
N VAL A 42 -15.77 -24.80 6.41
CA VAL A 42 -14.47 -25.48 6.40
C VAL A 42 -13.58 -24.96 5.26
N HIS A 43 -14.19 -24.45 4.19
CA HIS A 43 -13.51 -23.81 3.08
C HIS A 43 -13.30 -22.33 3.38
N LYS A 44 -12.04 -21.92 3.56
CA LYS A 44 -11.66 -20.51 3.64
C LYS A 44 -11.54 -19.92 2.24
N VAL A 45 -11.90 -18.65 2.14
CA VAL A 45 -11.67 -17.84 0.94
C VAL A 45 -10.16 -17.78 0.68
N SER A 46 -9.74 -17.93 -0.59
CA SER A 46 -8.32 -17.82 -0.94
C SER A 46 -7.88 -16.36 -0.90
N GLU A 47 -6.58 -16.14 -0.70
CA GLU A 47 -5.98 -14.81 -0.77
C GLU A 47 -6.23 -14.12 -2.12
N ASP A 48 -6.45 -14.89 -3.19
CA ASP A 48 -6.80 -14.37 -4.52
C ASP A 48 -8.15 -13.71 -4.54
N VAL A 49 -9.14 -14.37 -3.94
CA VAL A 49 -10.47 -13.79 -3.84
C VAL A 49 -10.42 -12.57 -2.93
N VAL A 50 -9.69 -12.61 -1.81
CA VAL A 50 -9.52 -11.43 -0.94
C VAL A 50 -8.94 -10.24 -1.73
N GLN A 51 -7.90 -10.44 -2.52
CA GLN A 51 -7.34 -9.39 -3.38
C GLN A 51 -8.29 -8.92 -4.47
N ASP A 52 -9.07 -9.82 -5.08
CA ASP A 52 -10.07 -9.43 -6.08
C ASP A 52 -11.12 -8.48 -5.47
N PHE A 53 -11.50 -8.70 -4.21
CA PHE A 53 -12.35 -7.77 -3.47
C PHE A 53 -11.64 -6.45 -3.14
N HIS A 54 -10.38 -6.47 -2.69
CA HIS A 54 -9.61 -5.24 -2.47
C HIS A 54 -9.43 -4.41 -3.75
N ARG A 55 -9.25 -5.07 -4.90
CA ARG A 55 -9.20 -4.46 -6.23
C ARG A 55 -10.58 -4.18 -6.81
N ARG A 56 -11.65 -4.48 -6.07
CA ARG A 56 -13.05 -4.23 -6.47
C ARG A 56 -13.44 -4.90 -7.79
N ILE A 57 -12.75 -5.99 -8.19
CA ILE A 57 -13.00 -6.74 -9.43
C ILE A 57 -14.49 -7.11 -9.61
N PRO A 58 -15.25 -7.51 -8.57
CA PRO A 58 -16.68 -7.79 -8.72
C PRO A 58 -17.49 -6.64 -9.35
N TYR A 59 -17.11 -5.39 -9.10
CA TYR A 59 -17.81 -4.23 -9.67
C TYR A 59 -17.60 -4.07 -11.18
N ASN A 60 -16.46 -4.52 -11.71
CA ASN A 60 -16.23 -4.58 -13.15
C ASN A 60 -17.18 -5.57 -13.84
N TYR A 61 -17.53 -6.67 -13.17
CA TYR A 61 -18.56 -7.59 -13.70
C TYR A 61 -19.97 -7.05 -13.47
N LEU A 62 -20.24 -6.41 -12.33
CA LEU A 62 -21.56 -5.87 -12.01
C LEU A 62 -21.98 -4.76 -12.97
N GLN A 63 -21.06 -3.88 -13.40
CA GLN A 63 -21.41 -2.80 -14.33
C GLN A 63 -21.95 -3.36 -15.66
N LEU A 64 -21.31 -4.41 -16.21
CA LEU A 64 -21.75 -5.08 -17.44
C LEU A 64 -23.09 -5.78 -17.26
N ALA A 65 -23.32 -6.38 -16.09
CA ALA A 65 -24.59 -7.02 -15.78
C ALA A 65 -25.73 -5.99 -15.72
N TYR A 66 -25.52 -4.86 -15.04
CA TYR A 66 -26.50 -3.78 -14.96
C TYR A 66 -26.79 -3.14 -16.32
N GLN A 67 -25.76 -2.97 -17.16
CA GLN A 67 -25.93 -2.49 -18.52
C GLN A 67 -26.84 -3.42 -19.34
N LYS A 68 -26.63 -4.74 -19.27
CA LYS A 68 -27.50 -5.75 -19.93
C LYS A 68 -28.93 -5.78 -19.40
N LEU A 69 -29.11 -5.43 -18.13
CA LEU A 69 -30.42 -5.32 -17.48
C LEU A 69 -31.10 -3.96 -17.69
N GLN A 70 -30.50 -3.06 -18.50
CA GLN A 70 -31.00 -1.71 -18.75
C GLN A 70 -31.15 -0.88 -17.47
N GLN A 71 -30.18 -1.00 -16.55
CA GLN A 71 -30.07 -0.23 -15.30
C GLN A 71 -28.83 0.66 -15.33
N PRO A 72 -28.82 1.72 -16.17
CA PRO A 72 -27.62 2.53 -16.40
C PRO A 72 -27.13 3.27 -15.15
N GLU A 73 -28.01 3.62 -14.22
CA GLU A 73 -27.68 4.26 -12.94
C GLU A 73 -26.83 3.34 -12.05
N LYS A 74 -27.14 2.04 -12.00
CA LYS A 74 -26.36 1.07 -11.22
C LYS A 74 -25.09 0.66 -11.94
N ALA A 75 -25.11 0.64 -13.27
CA ALA A 75 -23.93 0.41 -14.08
C ALA A 75 -22.89 1.53 -13.83
N ALA A 76 -23.31 2.79 -13.86
CA ALA A 76 -22.47 3.94 -13.54
C ALA A 76 -21.89 3.87 -12.13
N ALA A 77 -22.69 3.54 -11.11
CA ALA A 77 -22.21 3.40 -9.74
C ALA A 77 -21.18 2.26 -9.58
N ALA A 78 -21.42 1.11 -10.21
CA ALA A 78 -20.48 -0.01 -10.17
C ALA A 78 -19.18 0.30 -10.92
N ALA A 79 -19.28 0.89 -12.11
CA ALA A 79 -18.13 1.35 -12.88
C ALA A 79 -17.28 2.34 -12.07
N HIS A 80 -17.93 3.33 -11.44
CA HIS A 80 -17.24 4.32 -10.61
C HIS A 80 -16.55 3.68 -9.40
N THR A 81 -17.23 2.76 -8.70
CA THR A 81 -16.68 2.02 -7.56
C THR A 81 -15.41 1.24 -7.93
N TYR A 82 -15.42 0.55 -9.08
CA TYR A 82 -14.24 -0.16 -9.59
C TYR A 82 -13.10 0.80 -9.96
N PHE A 83 -13.43 1.89 -10.66
CA PHE A 83 -12.45 2.86 -11.14
C PHE A 83 -11.70 3.55 -9.99
N GLN A 84 -12.36 3.82 -8.86
CA GLN A 84 -11.69 4.36 -7.67
C GLN A 84 -10.52 3.49 -7.18
N ALA A 85 -10.60 2.16 -7.32
CA ALA A 85 -9.50 1.26 -6.98
C ALA A 85 -8.55 0.93 -8.15
N ASN A 86 -8.90 1.33 -9.38
CA ASN A 86 -8.16 0.99 -10.59
C ASN A 86 -8.16 2.18 -11.59
N PRO A 87 -7.58 3.34 -11.22
CA PRO A 87 -7.66 4.55 -12.02
C PRO A 87 -6.96 4.43 -13.38
N GLU A 88 -5.96 3.55 -13.49
CA GLU A 88 -5.21 3.29 -14.73
C GLU A 88 -5.94 2.36 -15.71
N HIS A 89 -7.14 1.87 -15.36
CA HIS A 89 -7.88 0.94 -16.20
C HIS A 89 -8.57 1.65 -17.37
N VAL A 90 -7.92 1.62 -18.54
CA VAL A 90 -8.31 2.36 -19.74
C VAL A 90 -9.75 2.10 -20.17
N GLU A 91 -10.19 0.84 -20.25
CA GLU A 91 -11.53 0.49 -20.72
C GLU A 91 -12.61 1.01 -19.77
N MET A 92 -12.36 0.99 -18.45
CA MET A 92 -13.31 1.51 -17.47
C MET A 92 -13.46 3.02 -17.59
N GLY A 93 -12.37 3.74 -17.87
CA GLY A 93 -12.44 5.18 -18.15
C GLY A 93 -13.32 5.50 -19.35
N GLN A 94 -13.27 4.67 -20.40
CA GLN A 94 -14.14 4.82 -21.57
C GLN A 94 -15.61 4.51 -21.26
N ASP A 95 -15.86 3.44 -20.48
CA ASP A 95 -17.21 3.08 -20.04
C ASP A 95 -17.84 4.20 -19.21
N LEU A 96 -17.08 4.83 -18.32
CA LEU A 96 -17.55 5.97 -17.51
C LEU A 96 -17.95 7.18 -18.35
N GLU A 97 -17.18 7.53 -19.38
CA GLU A 97 -17.56 8.61 -20.32
C GLU A 97 -18.83 8.26 -21.08
N GLN A 98 -18.97 7.01 -21.53
CA GLN A 98 -20.21 6.56 -22.19
C GLN A 98 -21.42 6.64 -21.25
N TYR A 99 -21.26 6.27 -19.98
CA TYR A 99 -22.35 6.31 -19.00
C TYR A 99 -22.88 7.72 -18.75
N LYS A 100 -22.04 8.75 -18.80
CA LYS A 100 -22.49 10.14 -18.67
C LYS A 100 -23.41 10.60 -19.79
N ASP A 101 -23.15 10.10 -21.00
CA ASP A 101 -23.92 10.47 -22.19
C ASP A 101 -25.26 9.70 -22.29
N LEU A 102 -25.49 8.71 -21.42
CA LEU A 102 -26.74 7.96 -21.40
C LEU A 102 -27.89 8.75 -20.80
N GLN A 103 -29.03 8.71 -21.49
CA GLN A 103 -30.27 9.29 -21.00
C GLN A 103 -30.72 8.62 -19.69
N GLY A 104 -30.90 9.41 -18.64
CA GLY A 104 -31.31 8.93 -17.31
C GLY A 104 -30.15 8.70 -16.33
N VAL A 105 -28.90 8.96 -16.74
CA VAL A 105 -27.75 9.01 -15.84
C VAL A 105 -27.48 10.46 -15.44
N GLU A 106 -27.38 10.70 -14.14
CA GLU A 106 -27.05 11.99 -13.54
C GLU A 106 -25.70 11.88 -12.81
N GLU A 107 -25.07 13.02 -12.52
CA GLU A 107 -23.79 13.07 -11.82
C GLU A 107 -23.85 12.40 -10.43
N ASN A 108 -25.01 12.48 -9.76
CA ASN A 108 -25.25 11.84 -8.46
C ASN A 108 -25.29 10.29 -8.51
N HIS A 109 -25.30 9.67 -9.69
CA HIS A 109 -25.28 8.21 -9.84
C HIS A 109 -23.85 7.65 -9.80
N PHE A 110 -22.82 8.48 -9.97
CA PHE A 110 -21.41 8.09 -9.87
C PHE A 110 -20.95 8.05 -8.41
N VAL A 111 -21.42 7.03 -7.68
CA VAL A 111 -21.15 6.86 -6.25
C VAL A 111 -20.20 5.69 -6.03
N ASP A 112 -19.15 5.91 -5.24
CA ASP A 112 -18.30 4.83 -4.74
C ASP A 112 -19.05 4.11 -3.61
N ARG A 113 -19.45 2.87 -3.88
CA ARG A 113 -20.17 2.01 -2.91
C ARG A 113 -19.28 1.46 -1.82
N GLU A 114 -17.96 1.57 -1.98
CA GLU A 114 -16.96 1.18 -0.99
C GLU A 114 -16.15 2.39 -0.50
N ALA A 115 -16.73 3.60 -0.60
CA ALA A 115 -16.12 4.81 -0.07
C ALA A 115 -15.86 4.64 1.43
N ARG A 116 -14.62 4.87 1.85
CA ARG A 116 -14.24 4.88 3.27
C ARG A 116 -14.75 6.19 3.90
N PRO A 117 -15.62 6.14 4.95
CA PRO A 117 -16.28 7.35 5.47
C PRO A 117 -15.34 8.45 5.93
N HIS A 118 -14.23 8.10 6.60
CA HIS A 118 -13.23 9.07 7.06
C HIS A 118 -12.53 9.79 5.90
N GLN A 119 -12.13 9.07 4.85
CA GLN A 119 -11.52 9.66 3.64
C GLN A 119 -12.53 10.52 2.88
N PHE A 120 -13.75 10.02 2.69
CA PHE A 120 -14.81 10.77 2.00
C PHE A 120 -15.12 12.10 2.70
N THR A 121 -15.30 12.06 4.01
CA THR A 121 -15.62 13.24 4.82
C THR A 121 -14.44 14.21 4.85
N PHE A 122 -13.21 13.71 4.97
CA PHE A 122 -11.99 14.52 4.90
C PHE A 122 -11.88 15.26 3.56
N THR A 123 -12.05 14.58 2.42
CA THR A 123 -12.00 15.23 1.11
C THR A 123 -13.08 16.30 0.95
N LYS A 124 -14.28 16.05 1.48
CA LYS A 124 -15.36 17.04 1.47
C LYS A 124 -15.00 18.25 2.35
N ALA A 125 -14.37 18.03 3.50
CA ALA A 125 -13.92 19.10 4.40
C ALA A 125 -12.88 20.01 3.73
N VAL A 126 -11.92 19.43 3.00
CA VAL A 126 -10.93 20.22 2.23
C VAL A 126 -11.62 21.07 1.15
N LYS A 127 -12.61 20.56 0.43
CA LYS A 127 -13.37 21.36 -0.56
C LYS A 127 -14.07 22.58 0.08
N PHE A 128 -14.65 22.40 1.27
CA PHE A 128 -15.26 23.51 2.02
C PHE A 128 -14.20 24.53 2.46
N TYR A 129 -13.07 24.02 2.95
CA TYR A 129 -11.94 24.84 3.36
C TYR A 129 -11.42 25.71 2.21
N ASP A 130 -11.19 25.11 1.04
CA ASP A 130 -10.68 25.80 -0.16
C ASP A 130 -11.68 26.83 -0.70
N SER A 131 -12.98 26.59 -0.50
CA SER A 131 -14.05 27.54 -0.84
C SER A 131 -14.17 28.71 0.16
N GLY A 132 -13.44 28.67 1.28
CA GLY A 132 -13.47 29.68 2.34
C GLY A 132 -14.59 29.50 3.37
N ASP A 133 -15.40 28.43 3.28
CA ASP A 133 -16.38 28.07 4.31
C ASP A 133 -15.69 27.32 5.45
N TYR A 134 -15.01 28.08 6.31
CA TYR A 134 -14.25 27.54 7.43
C TYR A 134 -15.13 26.92 8.52
N GLU A 135 -16.37 27.40 8.68
CA GLU A 135 -17.31 26.83 9.67
C GLU A 135 -17.79 25.44 9.23
N GLY A 136 -18.21 25.31 7.96
CA GLY A 136 -18.55 24.02 7.38
C GLY A 136 -17.36 23.06 7.28
N ALA A 137 -16.17 23.58 6.95
CA ALA A 137 -14.94 22.79 6.93
C ALA A 137 -14.59 22.24 8.33
N ALA A 138 -14.64 23.07 9.37
CA ALA A 138 -14.36 22.63 10.74
C ALA A 138 -15.30 21.51 11.17
N ALA A 139 -16.61 21.66 10.93
CA ALA A 139 -17.58 20.62 11.25
C ALA A 139 -17.28 19.28 10.55
N LEU A 140 -16.95 19.32 9.25
CA LEU A 140 -16.63 18.10 8.49
C LEU A 140 -15.30 17.48 8.89
N PHE A 141 -14.27 18.26 9.25
CA PHE A 141 -13.02 17.69 9.75
C PHE A 141 -13.19 17.01 11.11
N GLU A 142 -14.05 17.52 11.99
CA GLU A 142 -14.42 16.83 13.24
C GLU A 142 -15.12 15.49 12.95
N ASP A 143 -16.09 15.49 12.05
CA ASP A 143 -16.77 14.26 11.62
C ASP A 143 -15.77 13.26 11.01
N ALA A 144 -14.80 13.74 10.21
CA ALA A 144 -13.75 12.92 9.62
C ALA A 144 -12.84 12.28 10.68
N LEU A 145 -12.48 13.01 11.75
CA LEU A 145 -11.72 12.47 12.89
C LEU A 145 -12.51 11.39 13.63
N VAL A 146 -13.81 11.59 13.86
CA VAL A 146 -14.67 10.59 14.50
C VAL A 146 -14.71 9.30 13.68
N GLU A 147 -14.93 9.42 12.36
CA GLU A 147 -14.91 8.25 11.47
C GLU A 147 -13.51 7.64 11.34
N TYR A 148 -12.43 8.42 11.44
CA TYR A 148 -11.05 7.91 11.41
C TYR A 148 -10.80 6.98 12.60
N TYR A 149 -11.09 7.42 13.83
CA TYR A 149 -10.87 6.60 15.02
C TYR A 149 -11.75 5.35 15.05
N LYS A 150 -12.95 5.44 14.48
CA LYS A 150 -13.81 4.27 14.28
C LYS A 150 -13.18 3.29 13.27
N ALA A 151 -12.66 3.80 12.15
CA ALA A 151 -11.99 2.98 11.14
C ALA A 151 -10.70 2.32 11.69
N ASP A 152 -9.95 2.99 12.57
CA ASP A 152 -8.82 2.39 13.31
C ASP A 152 -9.24 1.18 14.13
N VAL A 153 -10.31 1.31 14.93
CA VAL A 153 -10.83 0.19 15.72
C VAL A 153 -11.32 -0.95 14.83
N GLU A 154 -11.97 -0.63 13.70
CA GLU A 154 -12.46 -1.63 12.75
C GLU A 154 -11.31 -2.37 12.03
N CYS A 155 -10.30 -1.64 11.55
CA CYS A 155 -9.09 -2.21 10.94
C CYS A 155 -8.41 -3.19 11.90
N ARG A 156 -8.18 -2.76 13.14
CA ARG A 156 -7.53 -3.59 14.17
C ARG A 156 -8.34 -4.83 14.53
N ALA A 157 -9.67 -4.73 14.53
CA ALA A 157 -10.53 -5.89 14.76
C ALA A 157 -10.35 -6.98 13.68
N LEU A 158 -10.01 -6.60 12.45
CA LEU A 158 -9.73 -7.54 11.35
C LEU A 158 -8.35 -8.20 11.46
N CYS A 159 -7.46 -7.68 12.31
CA CYS A 159 -6.13 -8.25 12.52
C CYS A 159 -6.13 -9.54 13.37
N GLN A 160 -7.24 -9.87 14.03
CA GLN A 160 -7.33 -11.04 14.93
C GLN A 160 -7.44 -12.40 14.21
N GLY A 161 -7.41 -12.41 12.87
CA GLY A 161 -7.37 -13.63 12.06
C GLY A 161 -6.00 -14.29 11.99
N PRO A 162 -5.87 -15.42 11.25
CA PRO A 162 -4.56 -15.96 10.93
C PRO A 162 -3.80 -14.94 10.07
N GLN A 163 -2.82 -14.29 10.66
CA GLN A 163 -1.93 -13.36 9.97
C GLN A 163 -0.77 -14.12 9.31
N GLY A 164 -0.22 -13.55 8.24
CA GLY A 164 1.01 -14.01 7.60
C GLY A 164 1.81 -12.80 7.16
N PHE A 165 3.10 -12.73 7.49
CA PHE A 165 3.98 -11.76 6.86
C PHE A 165 4.34 -12.26 5.47
N GLU A 166 4.35 -11.37 4.47
CA GLU A 166 4.96 -11.70 3.19
C GLU A 166 6.43 -12.15 3.42
N GLY A 167 6.78 -13.31 2.87
CA GLY A 167 8.11 -13.91 3.06
C GLY A 167 8.34 -14.65 4.37
N HIS A 168 7.35 -14.72 5.28
CA HIS A 168 7.40 -15.57 6.48
C HIS A 168 6.35 -16.67 6.38
N ASP A 169 6.66 -17.72 5.63
CA ASP A 169 5.93 -18.97 5.78
C ASP A 169 6.07 -19.43 7.23
N HIS A 170 4.93 -19.64 7.89
CA HIS A 170 4.87 -20.43 9.12
C HIS A 170 5.70 -21.68 8.87
N LEU A 171 6.64 -22.01 9.78
CA LEU A 171 7.55 -23.18 9.76
C LEU A 171 9.06 -22.90 9.56
N ARG A 172 9.62 -21.82 10.13
CA ARG A 172 10.88 -22.07 10.86
C ARG A 172 10.50 -22.85 12.12
N TYR A 173 10.99 -24.08 12.24
CA TYR A 173 10.71 -25.01 13.34
C TYR A 173 10.92 -24.31 14.70
N ARG A 174 9.85 -23.82 15.35
CA ARG A 174 9.88 -23.18 16.68
C ARG A 174 9.76 -24.28 17.74
N TYR A 175 10.68 -24.36 18.68
CA TYR A 175 10.82 -25.52 19.59
C TYR A 175 9.97 -25.36 20.86
N SER A 176 9.56 -24.14 21.21
CA SER A 176 8.81 -23.87 22.44
C SER A 176 7.46 -23.20 22.21
N LEU A 177 6.53 -23.42 23.15
CA LEU A 177 5.23 -22.75 23.18
C LEU A 177 5.37 -21.22 23.14
N HIS A 178 6.33 -20.67 23.88
CA HIS A 178 6.53 -19.22 23.98
C HIS A 178 6.99 -18.61 22.67
N GLU A 179 7.86 -19.29 21.91
CA GLU A 179 8.27 -18.82 20.57
C GLU A 179 7.09 -18.81 19.60
N LEU A 180 6.19 -19.78 19.68
CA LEU A 180 5.03 -19.91 18.81
C LEU A 180 3.96 -18.87 19.14
N VAL A 181 3.70 -18.66 20.44
CA VAL A 181 2.80 -17.62 20.93
C VAL A 181 3.35 -16.22 20.61
N SER A 182 4.64 -15.99 20.85
CA SER A 182 5.32 -14.72 20.53
C SER A 182 5.27 -14.40 19.04
N ASP A 183 5.45 -15.41 18.17
CA ASP A 183 5.28 -15.25 16.72
C ASP A 183 3.94 -14.65 16.36
N HIS A 184 2.89 -15.31 16.85
CA HIS A 184 1.54 -15.00 16.46
C HIS A 184 1.10 -13.65 17.01
N PHE A 185 1.45 -13.34 18.26
CA PHE A 185 1.20 -12.02 18.82
C PHE A 185 1.94 -10.92 18.06
N THR A 186 3.19 -11.15 17.63
CA THR A 186 3.93 -10.16 16.85
C THR A 186 3.29 -9.94 15.48
N GLN A 187 2.79 -11.00 14.83
CA GLN A 187 2.05 -10.90 13.55
C GLN A 187 0.76 -10.08 13.68
N VAL A 188 -0.04 -10.37 14.71
CA VAL A 188 -1.28 -9.64 15.00
C VAL A 188 -0.96 -8.17 15.32
N LEU A 189 0.03 -7.94 16.19
CA LEU A 189 0.47 -6.60 16.56
C LEU A 189 0.96 -5.80 15.35
N HIS A 190 1.70 -6.42 14.44
CA HIS A 190 2.17 -5.78 13.23
C HIS A 190 1.00 -5.35 12.33
N CYS A 191 0.01 -6.22 12.13
CA CYS A 191 -1.21 -5.86 11.40
C CYS A 191 -1.90 -4.66 12.06
N GLU A 192 -2.05 -4.68 13.39
CA GLU A 192 -2.69 -3.59 14.13
C GLU A 192 -1.91 -2.27 14.04
N HIS A 193 -0.58 -2.34 14.05
CA HIS A 193 0.33 -1.20 13.90
C HIS A 193 0.24 -0.59 12.50
N GLU A 194 0.11 -1.44 11.47
CA GLU A 194 -0.01 -1.05 10.06
C GLU A 194 -1.36 -0.44 9.68
N CYS A 195 -2.36 -0.43 10.58
CA CYS A 195 -3.64 0.24 10.33
C CYS A 195 -3.47 1.73 10.02
N VAL A 196 -2.45 2.41 10.59
CA VAL A 196 -2.15 3.81 10.25
C VAL A 196 -1.87 3.99 8.76
N ARG A 197 -1.16 3.05 8.15
CA ARG A 197 -0.85 3.04 6.71
C ARG A 197 -2.09 2.72 5.91
N ASP A 198 -2.81 1.64 6.23
CA ASP A 198 -4.02 1.26 5.49
C ASP A 198 -5.05 2.40 5.46
N LEU A 199 -5.33 3.03 6.61
CA LEU A 199 -6.27 4.14 6.69
C LEU A 199 -5.80 5.38 5.90
N ALA A 200 -4.50 5.62 5.81
CA ALA A 200 -3.95 6.70 5.01
C ALA A 200 -3.90 6.38 3.50
N THR A 201 -3.89 5.11 3.11
CA THR A 201 -3.83 4.70 1.71
C THR A 201 -5.20 4.79 1.05
N ARG A 202 -5.24 5.48 -0.09
CA ARG A 202 -6.45 5.59 -0.93
C ARG A 202 -6.63 4.30 -1.75
N PRO A 203 -7.89 3.92 -2.08
CA PRO A 203 -8.13 2.83 -3.01
C PRO A 203 -7.32 3.00 -4.30
N GLY A 204 -6.69 1.92 -4.79
CA GLY A 204 -5.91 1.94 -6.02
C GLY A 204 -4.55 2.64 -5.94
N ARG A 205 -4.18 3.18 -4.77
CA ARG A 205 -2.84 3.72 -4.49
C ARG A 205 -2.04 2.73 -3.64
N LEU A 206 -0.72 2.77 -3.80
CA LEU A 206 0.19 1.97 -2.98
C LEU A 206 0.70 2.78 -1.79
N SER A 207 1.00 4.06 -2.02
CA SER A 207 1.53 4.93 -0.99
C SER A 207 0.41 5.51 -0.12
N PRO A 208 0.61 5.57 1.21
CA PRO A 208 -0.29 6.29 2.08
C PRO A 208 -0.23 7.79 1.79
N MET A 209 -1.34 8.49 2.06
CA MET A 209 -1.31 9.95 2.18
C MET A 209 -0.39 10.32 3.34
N GLU A 210 0.65 11.10 3.05
CA GLU A 210 1.57 11.59 4.07
C GLU A 210 0.82 12.44 5.11
N ASN A 211 1.19 12.30 6.38
CA ASN A 211 0.61 13.06 7.49
C ASN A 211 -0.91 12.97 7.61
N TYR A 212 -1.57 11.94 7.08
CA TYR A 212 -3.04 11.92 6.97
C TYR A 212 -3.78 12.25 8.27
N LEU A 213 -3.45 11.60 9.39
CA LEU A 213 -4.06 11.91 10.69
C LEU A 213 -3.64 13.29 11.23
N PRO A 214 -2.34 13.64 11.33
CA PRO A 214 -1.91 14.99 11.70
C PRO A 214 -2.57 16.11 10.89
N LEU A 215 -2.76 15.90 9.59
CA LEU A 215 -3.28 16.89 8.65
C LEU A 215 -4.71 17.35 9.00
N HIS A 216 -5.52 16.49 9.63
CA HIS A 216 -6.83 16.91 10.17
C HIS A 216 -6.68 18.04 11.19
N TYR A 217 -5.70 17.92 12.09
CA TYR A 217 -5.43 18.90 13.13
C TYR A 217 -4.84 20.20 12.57
N ASP A 218 -4.04 20.12 11.50
CA ASP A 218 -3.54 21.32 10.80
C ASP A 218 -4.67 22.09 10.12
N TYR A 219 -5.57 21.41 9.40
CA TYR A 219 -6.75 22.08 8.84
C TYR A 219 -7.67 22.66 9.92
N LEU A 220 -7.92 21.89 10.99
CA LEU A 220 -8.80 22.31 12.08
C LEU A 220 -8.26 23.53 12.83
N GLN A 221 -6.96 23.61 13.12
CA GLN A 221 -6.42 24.76 13.84
C GLN A 221 -6.69 26.07 13.08
N PHE A 222 -6.51 26.06 11.75
CA PHE A 222 -6.73 27.25 10.95
C PHE A 222 -8.22 27.55 10.77
N ALA A 223 -9.03 26.51 10.50
CA ALA A 223 -10.47 26.67 10.36
C ALA A 223 -11.08 27.28 11.64
N TYR A 224 -10.70 26.78 12.82
CA TYR A 224 -11.12 27.32 14.10
C TYR A 224 -10.67 28.76 14.32
N PHE A 225 -9.42 29.08 13.98
CA PHE A 225 -8.94 30.45 14.07
C PHE A 225 -9.75 31.40 13.18
N LYS A 226 -10.05 31.00 11.93
CA LYS A 226 -10.84 31.82 10.99
C LYS A 226 -12.28 32.07 11.43
N VAL A 227 -12.85 31.19 12.23
CA VAL A 227 -14.19 31.37 12.83
C VAL A 227 -14.14 31.93 14.25
N ASN A 228 -13.01 32.52 14.66
CA ASN A 228 -12.82 33.19 15.95
C ASN A 228 -13.01 32.24 17.17
N ARG A 229 -12.47 31.02 17.07
CA ARG A 229 -12.43 29.98 18.12
C ARG A 229 -10.98 29.63 18.49
N PRO A 230 -10.24 30.54 19.15
CA PRO A 230 -8.80 30.40 19.36
C PRO A 230 -8.43 29.29 20.37
N GLU A 231 -9.32 28.95 21.31
CA GLU A 231 -9.10 27.86 22.27
C GLU A 231 -9.03 26.50 21.56
N GLU A 232 -9.96 26.22 20.65
CA GLU A 232 -9.97 25.00 19.84
C GLU A 232 -8.83 25.00 18.83
N ALA A 233 -8.47 26.17 18.27
CA ALA A 233 -7.31 26.30 17.41
C ALA A 233 -6.01 25.93 18.14
N LEU A 234 -5.81 26.45 19.36
CA LEU A 234 -4.68 26.10 20.23
C LEU A 234 -4.63 24.60 20.54
N GLN A 235 -5.78 24.01 20.87
CA GLN A 235 -5.87 22.57 21.16
C GLN A 235 -5.47 21.72 19.94
N CYS A 236 -5.92 22.08 18.73
CA CYS A 236 -5.55 21.37 17.50
C CYS A 236 -4.07 21.55 17.15
N ALA A 237 -3.52 22.77 17.29
CA ALA A 237 -2.11 23.04 17.06
C ALA A 237 -1.20 22.23 18.01
N LEU A 238 -1.53 22.21 19.31
CA LEU A 238 -0.83 21.36 20.29
C LEU A 238 -0.95 19.87 19.98
N THR A 239 -2.09 19.43 19.42
CA THR A 239 -2.32 18.04 19.03
C THR A 239 -1.44 17.65 17.84
N TYR A 240 -1.31 18.54 16.84
CA TYR A 240 -0.40 18.35 15.72
C TYR A 240 1.04 18.16 16.19
N CYS A 241 1.52 19.00 17.12
CA CYS A 241 2.86 18.90 17.69
C CYS A 241 3.17 17.55 18.37
N LEU A 242 2.16 16.76 18.77
CA LEU A 242 2.42 15.43 19.34
C LEU A 242 2.97 14.43 18.30
N PHE A 243 2.67 14.64 17.02
CA PHE A 243 3.12 13.78 15.92
C PHE A 243 4.50 14.20 15.38
N HIS A 244 4.91 15.43 15.65
CA HIS A 244 6.10 16.07 15.10
C HIS A 244 6.91 16.70 16.23
N GLU A 245 7.69 15.87 16.93
CA GLU A 245 8.65 16.37 17.92
C GLU A 245 9.72 17.20 17.17
N GLU A 246 9.95 18.45 17.59
CA GLU A 246 10.99 19.39 17.08
C GLU A 246 10.65 20.26 15.85
N GLU A 247 9.38 20.45 15.47
CA GLU A 247 9.03 21.34 14.34
C GLU A 247 8.79 22.82 14.71
N GLU A 248 9.49 23.72 14.00
CA GLU A 248 9.52 25.16 14.26
C GLU A 248 8.18 25.87 13.90
N PHE A 249 7.52 25.48 12.80
CA PHE A 249 6.38 26.25 12.26
C PHE A 249 5.09 26.13 13.08
N MET A 250 4.71 24.92 13.52
CA MET A 250 3.50 24.77 14.34
C MET A 250 3.72 25.36 15.73
N THR A 251 4.97 25.42 16.19
CA THR A 251 5.35 26.07 17.44
C THR A 251 5.03 27.56 17.42
N GLU A 252 5.27 28.26 16.30
CA GLU A 252 4.87 29.66 16.13
C GLU A 252 3.34 29.85 16.25
N ASN A 253 2.55 29.00 15.59
CA ASN A 253 1.09 29.05 15.70
C ASN A 253 0.60 28.77 17.12
N VAL A 254 1.21 27.81 17.82
CA VAL A 254 0.91 27.52 19.23
C VAL A 254 1.20 28.73 20.12
N GLU A 255 2.35 29.39 19.94
CA GLU A 255 2.69 30.62 20.67
C GLU A 255 1.69 31.73 20.41
N PHE A 256 1.36 31.97 19.13
CA PHE A 256 0.37 32.97 18.73
C PHE A 256 -1.01 32.71 19.35
N TYR A 257 -1.52 31.48 19.29
CA TYR A 257 -2.81 31.16 19.91
C TYR A 257 -2.74 31.23 21.45
N ARG A 258 -1.63 30.84 22.07
CA ARG A 258 -1.42 30.95 23.52
C ARG A 258 -1.47 32.40 23.99
N GLU A 259 -0.91 33.33 23.23
CA GLU A 259 -0.98 34.77 23.54
C GLU A 259 -2.43 35.30 23.48
N ILE A 260 -3.23 34.85 22.51
CA ILE A 260 -4.62 35.26 22.37
C ILE A 260 -5.48 34.70 23.51
N VAL A 261 -5.31 33.41 23.83
CA VAL A 261 -6.11 32.69 24.84
C VAL A 261 -5.69 33.07 26.27
N GLY A 262 -4.41 33.41 26.50
CA GLY A 262 -3.90 33.88 27.78
C GLY A 262 -3.68 32.80 28.84
N HIS A 263 -3.74 31.51 28.47
CA HIS A 263 -3.40 30.39 29.34
C HIS A 263 -2.85 29.20 28.54
N GLU A 264 -2.26 28.23 29.24
CA GLU A 264 -1.79 26.99 28.60
C GLU A 264 -2.96 26.13 28.11
N GLY A 265 -2.82 25.60 26.89
CA GLY A 265 -3.72 24.62 26.32
C GLY A 265 -3.28 23.19 26.63
N LYS A 266 -4.10 22.22 26.19
CA LYS A 266 -3.73 20.80 26.18
C LYS A 266 -4.09 20.19 24.84
N PRO A 267 -3.29 19.26 24.31
CA PRO A 267 -3.67 18.50 23.13
C PRO A 267 -4.89 17.63 23.41
N ARG A 268 -5.54 17.13 22.35
CA ARG A 268 -6.68 16.22 22.45
C ARG A 268 -6.27 14.89 23.06
N GLU A 269 -7.13 14.37 23.93
CA GLU A 269 -6.85 13.16 24.69
C GLU A 269 -6.85 11.92 23.79
N GLU A 270 -7.72 11.88 22.78
CA GLU A 270 -7.86 10.79 21.82
C GLU A 270 -6.57 10.61 20.99
N ALA A 271 -6.02 11.70 20.47
CA ALA A 271 -4.74 11.68 19.74
C ALA A 271 -3.57 11.32 20.65
N ALA A 272 -3.54 11.87 21.87
CA ALA A 272 -2.51 11.55 22.84
C ALA A 272 -2.55 10.07 23.25
N TRP A 273 -3.75 9.49 23.39
CA TRP A 273 -3.94 8.06 23.67
C TRP A 273 -3.50 7.20 22.47
N TYR A 274 -3.90 7.58 21.26
CA TYR A 274 -3.52 6.91 20.02
C TYR A 274 -1.99 6.82 19.89
N LEU A 275 -1.28 7.92 20.12
CA LEU A 275 0.19 7.97 20.04
C LEU A 275 0.86 7.17 21.14
N ARG A 276 0.35 7.21 22.38
CA ARG A 276 0.88 6.36 23.46
C ARG A 276 0.75 4.88 23.11
N ARG A 277 -0.40 4.47 22.58
CA ARG A 277 -0.63 3.11 22.11
C ARG A 277 0.36 2.75 21.00
N HIS A 278 0.44 3.56 19.95
CA HIS A 278 1.30 3.29 18.79
C HIS A 278 2.80 3.16 19.18
N ARG A 279 3.28 4.02 20.09
CA ARG A 279 4.65 3.93 20.62
C ARG A 279 4.89 2.63 21.39
N GLN A 280 3.93 2.19 22.20
CA GLN A 280 4.03 0.90 22.91
C GLN A 280 4.01 -0.29 21.96
N GLU A 281 3.22 -0.22 20.89
CA GLU A 281 3.19 -1.24 19.84
C GLU A 281 4.53 -1.36 19.13
N LEU A 282 5.12 -0.22 18.75
CA LEU A 282 6.46 -0.15 18.18
C LEU A 282 7.53 -0.78 19.08
N GLU A 283 7.55 -0.43 20.37
CA GLU A 283 8.50 -1.00 21.34
C GLU A 283 8.39 -2.54 21.41
N LEU A 284 7.17 -3.06 21.42
CA LEU A 284 6.91 -4.49 21.44
C LEU A 284 7.29 -5.18 20.11
N LEU A 285 7.03 -4.53 18.97
CA LEU A 285 7.43 -5.03 17.65
C LEU A 285 8.95 -5.12 17.52
N LEU A 286 9.69 -4.09 17.94
CA LEU A 286 11.16 -4.08 17.94
C LEU A 286 11.73 -5.17 18.87
N THR A 287 11.07 -5.41 20.00
CA THR A 287 11.46 -6.48 20.93
C THR A 287 11.21 -7.86 20.30
N GLY A 288 10.04 -8.06 19.70
CA GLY A 288 9.66 -9.30 19.02
C GLY A 288 10.57 -9.61 17.83
N SER A 289 10.84 -8.61 16.99
CA SER A 289 11.69 -8.72 15.80
C SER A 289 13.12 -9.13 16.16
N THR A 290 13.72 -8.46 17.15
CA THR A 290 15.05 -8.79 17.70
C THR A 290 15.09 -10.22 18.24
N THR A 291 14.07 -10.63 18.99
CA THR A 291 14.00 -11.98 19.58
C THR A 291 13.88 -13.07 18.52
N MET A 292 13.17 -12.78 17.43
CA MET A 292 12.92 -13.72 16.34
C MET A 292 14.00 -13.69 15.24
N GLY A 293 14.97 -12.77 15.31
CA GLY A 293 16.04 -12.62 14.33
C GLY A 293 15.52 -12.16 12.96
N VAL A 294 14.48 -11.34 12.95
CA VAL A 294 13.88 -10.71 11.77
C VAL A 294 13.99 -9.21 11.95
N ASP A 295 14.55 -8.50 10.99
CA ASP A 295 14.60 -7.04 11.06
C ASP A 295 13.18 -6.47 10.85
N PHE A 296 12.77 -5.58 11.76
CA PHE A 296 11.55 -4.79 11.62
C PHE A 296 11.96 -3.33 11.47
N THR A 297 11.45 -2.70 10.42
CA THR A 297 11.61 -1.27 10.17
C THR A 297 10.22 -0.66 10.10
N GLU A 298 9.97 0.32 10.96
CA GLU A 298 8.71 1.06 10.94
C GLU A 298 8.62 1.94 9.69
N GLY A 299 7.42 2.04 9.11
CA GLY A 299 7.15 3.01 8.06
C GLY A 299 7.16 4.44 8.60
N ASN A 300 7.63 5.40 7.80
CA ASN A 300 7.52 6.81 8.16
C ASN A 300 6.10 7.33 7.82
N TYR A 301 5.15 7.18 8.74
CA TYR A 301 3.75 7.55 8.48
C TYR A 301 3.44 9.04 8.71
N TRP A 302 4.33 9.76 9.41
CA TRP A 302 4.17 11.19 9.75
C TRP A 302 5.34 12.04 9.20
N SER A 303 5.74 11.78 7.96
CA SER A 303 6.77 12.57 7.26
C SER A 303 6.24 13.95 6.86
N ASN A 304 7.05 15.00 7.09
CA ASN A 304 6.74 16.42 6.86
C ASN A 304 6.52 16.82 5.36
N SER A 305 6.75 15.94 4.40
CA SER A 305 6.53 16.26 2.98
C SER A 305 5.05 16.51 2.60
N GLY A 306 4.10 16.11 3.45
CA GLY A 306 2.65 16.13 3.18
C GLY A 306 1.81 17.24 3.82
N GLY A 307 2.40 18.39 4.18
CA GLY A 307 1.64 19.53 4.70
C GLY A 307 0.64 20.13 3.70
N ARG A 308 -0.34 20.92 4.19
CA ARG A 308 -1.36 21.64 3.40
C ARG A 308 -0.72 22.52 2.30
N ASP A 309 -1.15 22.43 1.04
CA ASP A 309 -0.68 23.31 -0.05
C ASP A 309 -1.64 24.49 -0.24
N ASP A 310 -1.36 25.65 0.36
CA ASP A 310 -2.10 26.88 0.10
C ASP A 310 -1.17 28.10 -0.02
N SER A 311 -1.68 29.19 -0.60
CA SER A 311 -0.95 30.45 -0.82
C SER A 311 -0.51 31.18 0.46
N ASN A 312 -0.83 30.63 1.63
CA ASN A 312 -0.32 31.07 2.93
C ASN A 312 0.87 30.20 3.42
N ARG A 313 1.37 29.27 2.61
CA ARG A 313 2.56 28.44 2.85
C ARG A 313 3.76 28.93 2.04
N ILE A 314 4.94 28.91 2.67
CA ILE A 314 6.25 29.15 2.00
C ILE A 314 6.68 27.81 1.35
N PRO A 315 7.22 27.80 0.11
CA PRO A 315 7.14 26.64 -0.78
C PRO A 315 7.98 25.46 -0.29
N SER A 316 7.32 24.33 -0.06
CA SER A 316 7.93 23.00 -0.06
C SER A 316 7.18 22.16 -1.07
N GLY A 317 7.88 21.75 -2.13
CA GLY A 317 7.28 21.15 -3.32
C GLY A 317 6.77 19.74 -3.05
N THR A 318 5.46 19.60 -2.97
CA THR A 318 4.74 18.36 -3.24
C THR A 318 3.41 18.75 -3.88
N ASN A 319 3.24 18.36 -5.15
CA ASN A 319 2.07 18.70 -5.96
C ASN A 319 0.91 17.78 -5.56
N GLY A 320 0.31 17.98 -4.39
CA GLY A 320 -0.82 17.19 -3.92
C GLY A 320 -2.10 17.61 -4.64
N TRP A 321 -2.30 17.15 -5.89
CA TRP A 321 -3.57 17.37 -6.59
C TRP A 321 -4.65 16.48 -5.96
N MET A 322 -5.54 17.14 -5.21
CA MET A 322 -6.64 16.51 -4.50
C MET A 322 -7.85 16.43 -5.41
N ASP A 323 -7.95 15.38 -6.21
CA ASP A 323 -9.19 15.03 -6.90
C ASP A 323 -9.65 13.62 -6.54
N TYR A 324 -10.74 13.54 -5.77
CA TYR A 324 -11.67 12.42 -5.83
C TYR A 324 -12.21 12.43 -7.24
N VAL A 325 -11.64 11.65 -8.18
CA VAL A 325 -11.80 11.83 -9.63
C VAL A 325 -13.21 12.29 -10.00
N PRO A 326 -13.47 13.61 -10.09
CA PRO A 326 -14.65 14.11 -10.73
C PRO A 326 -14.32 13.94 -12.20
N ILE A 327 -15.23 13.36 -12.96
CA ILE A 327 -14.95 13.08 -14.35
C ILE A 327 -15.03 14.40 -15.14
N SER A 328 -14.01 15.26 -15.06
CA SER A 328 -13.68 16.36 -15.97
C SER A 328 -12.59 17.24 -15.35
N GLU A 329 -11.33 17.08 -15.80
CA GLU A 329 -10.51 18.15 -16.41
C GLU A 329 -9.06 17.67 -16.55
N LYS A 330 -8.60 17.50 -17.80
CA LYS A 330 -7.18 17.31 -18.10
C LYS A 330 -6.43 18.62 -17.91
N LYS A 331 -5.49 18.68 -16.95
CA LYS A 331 -4.43 19.68 -16.95
C LYS A 331 -3.07 19.06 -17.25
N ASN A 332 -2.40 19.64 -18.24
CA ASN A 332 -1.03 19.30 -18.62
C ASN A 332 -0.08 19.77 -17.53
N ALA A 333 0.50 18.84 -16.77
CA ALA A 333 1.61 19.11 -15.87
C ALA A 333 2.93 18.87 -16.62
N SER A 334 3.53 19.97 -17.08
CA SER A 334 4.92 19.99 -17.54
C SER A 334 5.73 20.86 -16.58
N ALA A 335 6.54 20.23 -15.72
CA ALA A 335 7.79 20.78 -15.16
C ALA A 335 8.35 19.82 -14.10
N VAL A 336 9.00 18.73 -14.52
CA VAL A 336 9.90 17.99 -13.63
C VAL A 336 11.23 18.72 -13.61
N VAL A 337 11.61 19.18 -12.43
CA VAL A 337 12.92 19.75 -12.12
C VAL A 337 13.99 18.75 -12.55
N SER A 338 14.80 19.15 -13.54
CA SER A 338 15.86 18.32 -14.10
C SER A 338 16.96 18.09 -13.08
N LEU A 339 16.88 17.01 -12.31
CA LEU A 339 18.08 16.37 -11.77
C LEU A 339 18.98 16.09 -12.98
N GLN A 340 20.25 16.53 -12.93
CA GLN A 340 21.22 16.16 -13.96
C GLN A 340 21.42 14.64 -13.91
N LEU A 341 20.66 13.91 -14.72
CA LEU A 341 20.80 12.46 -14.89
C LEU A 341 22.18 12.22 -15.49
N ARG A 342 23.06 11.57 -14.71
CA ARG A 342 24.41 11.20 -15.15
C ARG A 342 24.38 9.75 -15.64
N GLU A 343 25.01 9.49 -16.78
CA GLU A 343 25.12 8.16 -17.38
C GLU A 343 26.51 7.97 -18.00
N GLY A 344 26.88 6.71 -18.28
CA GLY A 344 28.16 6.38 -18.91
C GLY A 344 29.28 6.08 -17.92
N GLY A 345 28.94 5.62 -16.71
CA GLY A 345 29.95 5.07 -15.79
C GLY A 345 30.60 3.78 -16.30
N PRO A 346 31.65 3.30 -15.62
CA PRO A 346 32.48 2.19 -16.10
C PRO A 346 31.71 0.87 -16.13
N LEU A 347 31.99 0.02 -17.11
CA LEU A 347 31.52 -1.37 -17.12
C LEU A 347 32.47 -2.20 -16.25
N LEU A 348 31.96 -2.73 -15.14
CA LEU A 348 32.77 -3.38 -14.09
C LEU A 348 33.29 -4.78 -14.46
N TYR A 349 32.77 -5.39 -15.53
CA TYR A 349 32.99 -6.79 -15.85
C TYR A 349 33.63 -6.94 -17.24
N ASP A 350 34.78 -7.60 -17.28
CA ASP A 350 35.49 -7.93 -18.52
C ASP A 350 34.60 -8.82 -19.41
N GLY A 351 34.24 -8.31 -20.59
CA GLY A 351 33.41 -9.01 -21.57
C GLY A 351 32.03 -8.39 -21.78
N VAL A 352 31.50 -7.63 -20.81
CA VAL A 352 30.24 -6.88 -20.99
C VAL A 352 30.45 -5.74 -21.97
N LYS A 353 29.55 -5.59 -22.94
CA LYS A 353 29.67 -4.57 -24.00
C LYS A 353 28.46 -3.65 -24.00
N LEU A 354 28.71 -2.35 -24.07
CA LEU A 354 27.69 -1.35 -24.36
C LEU A 354 27.28 -1.45 -25.83
N VAL A 355 26.03 -1.79 -26.09
CA VAL A 355 25.47 -1.87 -27.45
C VAL A 355 24.78 -0.56 -27.82
N GLN A 356 23.91 -0.07 -26.95
CA GLN A 356 23.18 1.18 -27.14
C GLN A 356 23.06 1.93 -25.82
N ASN A 357 23.24 3.25 -25.89
CA ASN A 357 23.01 4.18 -24.78
C ASN A 357 21.62 4.84 -24.91
N SER A 358 21.29 5.71 -23.97
CA SER A 358 20.02 6.44 -23.91
C SER A 358 19.69 7.17 -25.21
N LEU A 359 20.69 7.82 -25.81
CA LEU A 359 20.54 8.53 -27.09
C LEU A 359 20.13 7.59 -28.23
N ALA A 360 20.80 6.43 -28.35
CA ALA A 360 20.49 5.45 -29.38
C ALA A 360 19.13 4.74 -29.15
N LEU A 361 18.69 4.65 -27.90
CA LEU A 361 17.41 4.03 -27.50
C LEU A 361 16.23 5.00 -27.50
N ASN A 362 16.43 6.27 -27.88
CA ASN A 362 15.42 7.32 -27.87
C ASN A 362 14.66 7.40 -26.53
N GLY A 363 15.41 7.39 -25.41
CA GLY A 363 14.84 7.50 -24.06
C GLY A 363 15.86 8.05 -23.06
N THR A 364 15.43 8.30 -21.82
CA THR A 364 16.29 8.80 -20.73
C THR A 364 16.68 7.65 -19.80
N GLN A 365 17.95 7.60 -19.39
CA GLN A 365 18.51 6.56 -18.50
C GLN A 365 18.20 5.14 -18.98
N ARG A 366 18.50 4.85 -20.25
CA ARG A 366 18.34 3.53 -20.85
C ARG A 366 19.67 3.01 -21.36
N VAL A 367 19.90 1.72 -21.16
CA VAL A 367 21.11 1.07 -21.64
C VAL A 367 20.79 -0.32 -22.16
N LEU A 368 21.40 -0.66 -23.30
CA LEU A 368 21.43 -2.01 -23.83
C LEU A 368 22.86 -2.53 -23.71
N LEU A 369 23.01 -3.62 -22.96
CA LEU A 369 24.28 -4.29 -22.71
C LEU A 369 24.23 -5.71 -23.26
N ASP A 370 25.31 -6.13 -23.90
CA ASP A 370 25.50 -7.50 -24.37
C ASP A 370 26.56 -8.22 -23.53
N HIS A 371 26.52 -9.55 -23.54
CA HIS A 371 27.41 -10.43 -22.79
C HIS A 371 27.40 -10.22 -21.27
N VAL A 372 26.30 -9.72 -20.70
CA VAL A 372 26.09 -9.69 -19.23
C VAL A 372 26.09 -11.11 -18.65
N ILE A 373 25.58 -12.07 -19.42
CA ILE A 373 25.56 -13.50 -19.14
C ILE A 373 26.21 -14.20 -20.32
N SER A 374 27.12 -15.14 -20.05
CA SER A 374 27.74 -15.98 -21.09
C SER A 374 26.77 -17.03 -21.63
N GLU A 375 27.05 -17.60 -22.81
CA GLU A 375 26.22 -18.67 -23.38
C GLU A 375 26.13 -19.91 -22.46
N GLU A 376 27.22 -20.26 -21.78
CA GLU A 376 27.25 -21.36 -20.81
C GLU A 376 26.38 -21.07 -19.58
N GLU A 377 26.49 -19.86 -19.02
CA GLU A 377 25.66 -19.43 -17.89
C GLU A 377 24.18 -19.40 -18.27
N CYS A 378 23.85 -18.90 -19.47
CA CYS A 378 22.49 -18.88 -20.00
C CYS A 378 21.92 -20.30 -20.15
N SER A 379 22.71 -21.23 -20.70
CA SER A 379 22.32 -22.64 -20.81
C SER A 379 22.07 -23.28 -19.45
N ASN A 380 22.92 -22.99 -18.45
CA ASN A 380 22.75 -23.46 -17.07
C ASN A 380 21.50 -22.89 -16.41
N LEU A 381 21.22 -21.58 -16.56
CA LEU A 381 20.03 -20.94 -16.01
C LEU A 381 18.75 -21.47 -16.67
N ARG A 382 18.77 -21.73 -17.99
CA ARG A 382 17.65 -22.38 -18.68
C ARG A 382 17.41 -23.80 -18.14
N GLY A 383 18.48 -24.58 -17.94
CA GLY A 383 18.38 -25.91 -17.33
C GLY A 383 17.83 -25.86 -15.91
N LEU A 384 18.29 -24.90 -15.10
CA LEU A 384 17.74 -24.64 -13.77
C LEU A 384 16.24 -24.33 -13.84
N ALA A 385 15.83 -23.43 -14.73
CA ALA A 385 14.44 -23.00 -14.87
C ALA A 385 13.49 -24.18 -15.14
N HIS A 386 13.88 -25.12 -16.00
CA HIS A 386 13.08 -26.33 -16.25
C HIS A 386 12.89 -27.24 -15.02
N ALA A 387 13.80 -27.17 -14.05
CA ALA A 387 13.74 -28.00 -12.84
C ALA A 387 13.02 -27.33 -11.66
N VAL A 388 13.02 -26.00 -11.59
CA VAL A 388 12.58 -25.24 -10.40
C VAL A 388 11.36 -24.36 -10.63
N THR A 389 11.01 -24.07 -11.88
CA THR A 389 9.89 -23.18 -12.17
C THR A 389 8.56 -23.87 -11.84
N MET A 390 7.61 -23.09 -11.32
CA MET A 390 6.24 -23.51 -11.09
C MET A 390 5.31 -22.67 -11.95
N ALA A 391 4.27 -23.31 -12.50
CA ALA A 391 3.28 -22.61 -13.30
C ALA A 391 2.55 -21.55 -12.47
N GLY A 392 2.50 -20.32 -12.98
CA GLY A 392 1.92 -19.17 -12.29
C GLY A 392 2.64 -18.74 -11.00
N ASP A 393 3.91 -19.13 -10.80
CA ASP A 393 4.76 -18.58 -9.74
C ASP A 393 4.85 -17.04 -9.87
N GLY A 394 4.67 -16.31 -8.76
CA GLY A 394 4.51 -14.84 -8.78
C GLY A 394 3.14 -14.32 -9.24
N TYR A 395 2.26 -15.20 -9.71
CA TYR A 395 0.90 -14.88 -10.19
C TYR A 395 -0.16 -15.79 -9.57
N ARG A 396 0.06 -16.24 -8.33
CA ARG A 396 -0.90 -17.03 -7.54
C ARG A 396 -1.40 -18.29 -8.29
N GLY A 397 -0.51 -18.95 -9.04
CA GLY A 397 -0.83 -20.15 -9.80
C GLY A 397 -1.57 -19.90 -11.12
N ARG A 398 -1.87 -18.65 -11.48
CA ARG A 398 -2.41 -18.30 -12.80
C ARG A 398 -1.37 -18.61 -13.87
N MET A 399 -1.62 -19.67 -14.63
CA MET A 399 -0.69 -20.16 -15.66
C MET A 399 -0.58 -19.23 -16.88
N SER A 400 -1.52 -18.30 -17.05
CA SER A 400 -1.61 -17.40 -18.21
C SER A 400 -1.93 -15.97 -17.74
N PRO A 401 -0.98 -15.30 -17.05
CA PRO A 401 -1.24 -14.02 -16.39
C PRO A 401 -1.39 -12.85 -17.37
N HIS A 402 -0.64 -12.84 -18.47
CA HIS A 402 -0.64 -11.71 -19.43
C HIS A 402 -1.50 -11.97 -20.65
N THR A 403 -1.50 -13.20 -21.18
CA THR A 403 -2.32 -13.59 -22.33
C THR A 403 -2.79 -15.04 -22.17
N PRO A 404 -4.04 -15.38 -22.54
CA PRO A 404 -4.52 -16.77 -22.48
C PRO A 404 -3.74 -17.73 -23.39
N ASN A 405 -2.94 -17.21 -24.32
CA ASN A 405 -2.23 -17.96 -25.35
C ASN A 405 -0.79 -18.37 -24.94
N GLU A 406 -0.40 -18.11 -23.70
CA GLU A 406 0.91 -18.49 -23.17
C GLU A 406 0.80 -19.22 -21.83
N LYS A 407 1.79 -20.05 -21.55
CA LYS A 407 2.04 -20.62 -20.23
C LYS A 407 3.22 -19.89 -19.58
N PHE A 408 3.01 -19.38 -18.38
CA PHE A 408 3.99 -18.71 -17.53
C PHE A 408 4.42 -19.64 -16.40
N GLU A 409 5.73 -19.80 -16.24
CA GLU A 409 6.34 -20.55 -15.14
C GLU A 409 7.48 -19.72 -14.56
N GLY A 410 7.59 -19.65 -13.24
CA GLY A 410 8.58 -18.81 -12.58
C GLY A 410 9.23 -19.46 -11.37
N ALA A 411 10.36 -18.92 -10.93
CA ALA A 411 10.97 -19.23 -9.65
C ALA A 411 11.73 -18.03 -9.08
N THR A 412 11.68 -17.87 -7.76
CA THR A 412 12.45 -16.85 -7.03
C THR A 412 13.85 -17.35 -6.66
N VAL A 413 14.77 -16.42 -6.43
CA VAL A 413 16.15 -16.74 -6.03
C VAL A 413 16.16 -17.61 -4.76
N LEU A 414 15.39 -17.21 -3.74
CA LEU A 414 15.30 -17.95 -2.47
C LEU A 414 14.91 -19.41 -2.69
N LYS A 415 13.85 -19.65 -3.48
CA LYS A 415 13.36 -20.99 -3.79
C LYS A 415 14.39 -21.83 -4.53
N THR A 416 15.12 -21.24 -5.49
CA THR A 416 16.19 -21.96 -6.20
C THR A 416 17.34 -22.34 -5.27
N LEU A 417 17.72 -21.47 -4.33
CA LEU A 417 18.77 -21.75 -3.34
C LEU A 417 18.33 -22.84 -2.35
N GLN A 418 17.07 -22.83 -1.91
CA GLN A 418 16.50 -23.91 -1.10
C GLN A 418 16.57 -25.25 -1.83
N TYR A 419 16.17 -25.30 -3.10
CA TYR A 419 16.24 -26.53 -3.90
C TYR A 419 17.69 -26.97 -4.14
N GLY A 420 18.62 -26.03 -4.24
CA GLY A 420 20.06 -26.30 -4.27
C GLY A 420 20.57 -26.93 -2.97
N TYR A 421 20.15 -26.39 -1.82
CA TYR A 421 20.50 -26.90 -0.49
C TYR A 421 19.93 -28.30 -0.24
N GLU A 422 18.70 -28.55 -0.68
CA GLU A 422 18.04 -29.86 -0.61
C GLU A 422 18.59 -30.88 -1.63
N GLY A 423 19.49 -30.47 -2.53
CA GLY A 423 20.08 -31.34 -3.55
C GLY A 423 19.16 -31.67 -4.71
N ARG A 424 18.03 -30.98 -4.88
CA ARG A 424 17.11 -31.16 -6.01
C ARG A 424 17.67 -30.59 -7.31
N VAL A 425 18.52 -29.58 -7.21
CA VAL A 425 19.26 -28.98 -8.33
C VAL A 425 20.72 -28.74 -7.92
N PRO A 426 21.66 -28.64 -8.88
CA PRO A 426 23.04 -28.31 -8.55
C PRO A 426 23.13 -26.94 -7.85
N MET A 427 23.74 -26.90 -6.66
CA MET A 427 23.92 -25.66 -5.89
C MET A 427 24.67 -24.58 -6.69
N ARG A 428 25.59 -24.99 -7.59
CA ARG A 428 26.28 -24.07 -8.50
C ARG A 428 25.32 -23.35 -9.44
N SER A 429 24.30 -24.03 -9.95
CA SER A 429 23.29 -23.43 -10.83
C SER A 429 22.36 -22.49 -10.06
N ALA A 430 21.92 -22.87 -8.86
CA ALA A 430 21.12 -22.00 -7.99
C ALA A 430 21.89 -20.73 -7.60
N ARG A 431 23.17 -20.87 -7.25
CA ARG A 431 24.04 -19.72 -6.94
C ARG A 431 24.29 -18.83 -8.15
N LEU A 432 24.44 -19.40 -9.34
CA LEU A 432 24.59 -18.64 -10.58
C LEU A 432 23.40 -17.68 -10.79
N PHE A 433 22.17 -18.07 -10.43
CA PHE A 433 21.01 -17.19 -10.55
C PHE A 433 21.11 -15.96 -9.63
N TYR A 434 21.51 -16.15 -8.37
CA TYR A 434 21.79 -15.06 -7.45
C TYR A 434 22.96 -14.18 -7.93
N ASP A 435 24.10 -14.78 -8.26
CA ASP A 435 25.31 -14.07 -8.70
C ASP A 435 25.05 -13.24 -9.97
N THR A 436 24.24 -13.76 -10.89
CA THR A 436 23.81 -13.03 -12.10
C THR A 436 22.94 -11.82 -11.76
N SER A 437 22.07 -11.94 -10.77
CA SER A 437 21.22 -10.83 -10.30
C SER A 437 22.08 -9.71 -9.73
N GLU A 438 23.01 -10.04 -8.83
CA GLU A 438 23.98 -9.09 -8.25
C GLU A 438 24.85 -8.43 -9.31
N ARG A 439 25.29 -9.20 -10.32
CA ARG A 439 26.05 -8.67 -11.47
C ARG A 439 25.27 -7.56 -12.17
N VAL A 440 23.98 -7.77 -12.43
CA VAL A 440 23.10 -6.75 -13.06
C VAL A 440 22.99 -5.52 -12.16
N ARG A 441 22.75 -5.68 -10.85
CA ARG A 441 22.67 -4.55 -9.90
C ARG A 441 23.91 -3.67 -9.93
N GLN A 442 25.09 -4.29 -9.84
CA GLN A 442 26.36 -3.56 -9.85
C GLN A 442 26.62 -2.85 -11.17
N ILE A 443 26.27 -3.47 -12.30
CA ILE A 443 26.36 -2.85 -13.62
C ILE A 443 25.46 -1.62 -13.71
N VAL A 444 24.21 -1.72 -13.23
CA VAL A 444 23.24 -0.61 -13.26
C VAL A 444 23.71 0.55 -12.37
N GLU A 445 24.11 0.26 -11.13
CA GLU A 445 24.65 1.26 -10.21
C GLU A 445 25.85 2.00 -10.80
N SER A 446 26.78 1.25 -11.41
CA SER A 446 27.98 1.81 -11.99
C SER A 446 27.69 2.63 -13.24
N TYR A 447 26.93 2.09 -14.19
CA TYR A 447 26.64 2.75 -15.47
C TYR A 447 25.86 4.06 -15.29
N PHE A 448 24.90 4.08 -14.37
CA PHE A 448 24.11 5.27 -14.06
C PHE A 448 24.67 6.12 -12.92
N LEU A 449 25.88 5.80 -12.44
CA LEU A 449 26.61 6.60 -11.43
C LEU A 449 25.75 6.90 -10.19
N LEU A 450 25.03 5.88 -9.70
CA LEU A 450 24.13 6.04 -8.57
C LEU A 450 24.94 6.24 -7.28
N ASN A 451 24.53 7.23 -6.48
CA ASN A 451 25.14 7.51 -5.17
C ASN A 451 24.61 6.58 -4.07
N SER A 452 23.54 5.84 -4.36
CA SER A 452 22.89 4.90 -3.44
C SER A 452 23.00 3.47 -3.96
N THR A 453 23.02 2.52 -3.04
CA THR A 453 22.91 1.09 -3.36
C THR A 453 21.47 0.77 -3.73
N LEU A 454 21.28 0.07 -4.84
CA LEU A 454 20.00 -0.50 -5.24
C LEU A 454 19.71 -1.72 -4.38
N HIS A 455 18.45 -1.89 -4.00
CA HIS A 455 17.98 -3.10 -3.31
C HIS A 455 17.04 -3.86 -4.23
N PHE A 456 17.14 -5.19 -4.25
CA PHE A 456 16.19 -6.02 -4.98
C PHE A 456 14.84 -5.98 -4.28
N SER A 457 13.80 -5.50 -4.96
CA SER A 457 12.42 -5.78 -4.57
C SER A 457 12.12 -7.26 -4.81
N TYR A 458 12.46 -7.78 -5.99
CA TYR A 458 12.42 -9.21 -6.31
C TYR A 458 13.30 -9.51 -7.52
N THR A 459 13.67 -10.79 -7.69
CA THR A 459 14.27 -11.33 -8.91
C THR A 459 13.53 -12.60 -9.29
N HIS A 460 13.17 -12.72 -10.57
CA HIS A 460 12.35 -13.82 -11.06
C HIS A 460 12.97 -14.48 -12.28
N LEU A 461 13.19 -15.80 -12.20
CA LEU A 461 13.61 -16.62 -13.33
C LEU A 461 12.37 -17.19 -13.99
N VAL A 462 12.07 -16.73 -15.21
CA VAL A 462 10.79 -16.99 -15.87
C VAL A 462 10.96 -17.77 -17.17
N CYS A 463 10.10 -18.75 -17.39
CA CYS A 463 9.87 -19.39 -18.68
C CYS A 463 8.46 -19.06 -19.19
N ARG A 464 8.39 -18.50 -20.40
CA ARG A 464 7.13 -18.24 -21.10
C ARG A 464 7.07 -19.11 -22.34
N THR A 465 6.05 -19.94 -22.45
CA THR A 465 5.89 -20.89 -23.54
C THR A 465 4.60 -20.61 -24.28
N ALA A 466 4.66 -20.44 -25.61
CA ALA A 466 3.47 -20.28 -26.43
C ALA A 466 2.63 -21.57 -26.45
N ILE A 467 1.31 -21.45 -26.29
CA ILE A 467 0.40 -22.59 -26.38
C ILE A 467 0.23 -22.97 -27.85
N SER A 468 0.50 -24.24 -28.17
CA SER A 468 0.39 -24.76 -29.54
C SER A 468 -1.04 -24.69 -30.06
N GLY A 469 -1.20 -24.26 -31.32
CA GLY A 469 -2.51 -24.13 -31.97
C GLY A 469 -3.30 -22.86 -31.62
N GLN A 470 -2.74 -21.98 -30.78
CA GLN A 470 -3.38 -20.70 -30.39
C GLN A 470 -2.62 -19.47 -30.92
N GLN A 471 -1.65 -19.67 -31.82
CA GLN A 471 -0.81 -18.59 -32.35
C GLN A 471 -1.18 -18.16 -33.78
N ASP A 472 -2.03 -18.92 -34.46
CA ASP A 472 -2.41 -18.64 -35.85
C ASP A 472 -3.25 -17.36 -35.91
N HIS A 473 -2.85 -16.42 -36.78
CA HIS A 473 -3.51 -15.12 -37.03
C HIS A 473 -3.43 -14.07 -35.90
N ARG A 474 -2.49 -14.19 -34.95
CA ARG A 474 -2.26 -13.17 -33.92
C ARG A 474 -1.43 -11.99 -34.44
N ASN A 475 -1.83 -10.78 -34.05
CA ASN A 475 -1.11 -9.52 -34.31
C ASN A 475 -0.76 -8.77 -32.99
N ASP A 476 -1.04 -9.37 -31.84
CA ASP A 476 -0.81 -8.82 -30.51
C ASP A 476 0.50 -9.32 -29.89
N LEU A 477 1.11 -8.51 -29.03
CA LEU A 477 2.29 -8.92 -28.26
C LEU A 477 1.89 -9.92 -27.17
N SER A 478 2.72 -10.94 -26.93
CA SER A 478 2.52 -11.85 -25.77
C SER A 478 2.60 -11.11 -24.43
N HIS A 479 3.33 -10.00 -24.42
CA HIS A 479 3.42 -9.04 -23.33
C HIS A 479 3.49 -7.66 -23.94
N PRO A 480 2.58 -6.73 -23.62
CA PRO A 480 2.75 -5.35 -23.98
C PRO A 480 4.11 -4.86 -23.48
N ILE A 481 4.81 -4.08 -24.30
CA ILE A 481 6.00 -3.36 -23.83
C ILE A 481 5.49 -2.33 -22.83
N HIS A 482 5.70 -2.60 -21.55
CA HIS A 482 5.51 -1.63 -20.49
C HIS A 482 6.87 -1.32 -19.86
N ALA A 483 6.99 -0.18 -19.21
CA ALA A 483 8.12 0.03 -18.32
C ALA A 483 7.89 -0.89 -17.12
N ASP A 484 8.75 -1.91 -16.94
CA ASP A 484 8.62 -2.85 -15.83
C ASP A 484 8.44 -2.12 -14.49
N ASN A 485 7.38 -2.46 -13.77
CA ASN A 485 7.09 -2.38 -12.32
C ASN A 485 7.57 -1.18 -11.47
N CYS A 486 8.10 -0.12 -12.04
CA CYS A 486 7.99 1.19 -11.40
C CYS A 486 6.54 1.63 -11.56
N LEU A 487 5.71 1.21 -10.60
CA LEU A 487 4.50 1.96 -10.27
C LEU A 487 4.99 3.31 -9.74
N LEU A 488 5.30 4.21 -10.67
CA LEU A 488 5.40 5.63 -10.37
C LEU A 488 4.00 5.99 -9.89
N ASP A 489 3.89 6.40 -8.63
CA ASP A 489 2.68 7.07 -8.16
C ASP A 489 2.46 8.24 -9.14
N PRO A 490 1.36 8.25 -9.91
CA PRO A 490 1.05 9.43 -10.69
C PRO A 490 0.67 10.52 -9.70
N ASP A 491 1.51 11.56 -9.67
CA ASP A 491 1.34 12.81 -8.90
C ASP A 491 -0.12 13.31 -8.91
#